data_AF-A0AAW1LWY7-F1
#
_entry.id   AF-A0AAW1LWY7-F1
#
_cell.length_a   1.000
_cell.length_b   1.000
_cell.length_c   1.000
_cell.angle_alpha   90.00
_cell.angle_beta   90.00
_cell.angle_gamma   90.00
#
_symmetry.space_group_name_H-M   'P 1'
#
loop_
_entity.id
_entity.type
_entity.pdbx_description
1 polymer ?
#
loop_
_entity_poly.entity_id
_entity_poly.type
_entity_poly.pdbx_seq_one_letter_code
_entity_poly.pdbx_strand_id
1 'polypeptide(L)'
;MITRQKWEWIGHTLRKPNNITRKALSSIAGKRKIGRPRNTLRRMIEHELGQLGTTWNETRSVAGDRTKWRDMVERLCEKLKAQE
;
A
#
# COMPACT_ATOMS: atom_id res chain seq x y z
N MET A 1 2.76 -1.50 -15.55
CA MET A 1 1.81 -2.61 -15.21
C MET A 1 2.08 -3.37 -13.90
N ILE A 2 3.16 -3.11 -13.16
CA ILE A 2 3.53 -3.83 -11.91
C ILE A 2 2.75 -3.36 -10.66
N THR A 3 2.04 -2.23 -10.75
CA THR A 3 1.40 -1.53 -9.63
C THR A 3 0.09 -2.19 -9.22
N ARG A 4 -0.77 -2.56 -10.17
CA ARG A 4 -2.10 -3.14 -9.89
C ARG A 4 -2.01 -4.49 -9.15
N GLN A 5 -1.23 -5.45 -9.64
CA GLN A 5 -1.09 -6.77 -8.99
C GLN A 5 -0.57 -6.66 -7.55
N LYS A 6 0.39 -5.76 -7.32
CA LYS A 6 0.94 -5.47 -6.00
C LYS A 6 -0.12 -4.91 -5.07
N TRP A 7 -0.90 -3.92 -5.52
CA TRP A 7 -1.97 -3.33 -4.71
C TRP A 7 -3.15 -4.29 -4.51
N GLU A 8 -3.47 -5.16 -5.46
CA GLU A 8 -4.43 -6.24 -5.25
C GLU A 8 -3.97 -7.22 -4.15
N TRP A 9 -2.68 -7.57 -4.12
CA TRP A 9 -2.08 -8.40 -3.06
C TRP A 9 -2.07 -7.70 -1.69
N ILE A 10 -1.74 -6.41 -1.64
CA ILE A 10 -1.79 -5.61 -0.41
C ILE A 10 -3.22 -5.57 0.13
N GLY A 11 -4.21 -5.29 -0.73
CA GLY A 11 -5.62 -5.26 -0.33
C GLY A 11 -6.12 -6.61 0.15
N HIS A 12 -5.74 -7.70 -0.52
CA HIS A 12 -6.06 -9.06 -0.07
C HIS A 12 -5.48 -9.34 1.33
N THR A 13 -4.22 -8.95 1.54
CA THR A 13 -3.54 -9.17 2.82
C THR A 13 -4.10 -8.29 3.95
N LEU A 14 -4.52 -7.06 3.66
CA LEU A 14 -5.16 -6.17 4.64
C LEU A 14 -6.55 -6.64 5.07
N ARG A 15 -7.28 -7.34 4.19
CA ARG A 15 -8.61 -7.91 4.47
C ARG A 15 -8.57 -9.27 5.17
N LYS A 16 -7.48 -10.02 5.05
CA LYS A 16 -7.32 -11.30 5.73
C LYS A 16 -7.30 -11.09 7.26
N PRO A 17 -8.01 -11.92 8.06
CA PRO A 17 -8.03 -11.81 9.52
C PRO A 17 -6.70 -12.24 10.18
N ASN A 18 -5.72 -12.74 9.42
CA ASN A 18 -4.44 -13.20 9.96
C ASN A 18 -3.62 -12.05 10.57
N ASN A 19 -3.46 -12.11 11.89
CA ASN A 19 -2.73 -11.13 12.69
C ASN A 19 -1.29 -10.93 12.21
N ILE A 20 -0.60 -12.02 11.81
CA ILE A 20 0.82 -11.99 11.44
C ILE A 20 1.06 -11.22 10.14
N THR A 21 0.30 -11.49 9.07
CA THR A 21 0.52 -10.86 7.76
C THR A 21 0.12 -9.39 7.75
N ARG A 22 -0.98 -9.04 8.43
CA ARG A 22 -1.41 -7.65 8.64
C ARG A 22 -0.40 -6.86 9.48
N LYS A 23 0.19 -7.49 10.50
CA LYS A 23 1.23 -6.89 11.36
C LYS A 23 2.56 -6.75 10.62
N ALA A 24 2.92 -7.71 9.75
CA ALA A 24 4.09 -7.59 8.87
C ALA A 24 3.98 -6.38 7.94
N LEU A 25 2.82 -6.19 7.28
CA LEU A 25 2.54 -4.98 6.50
C LEU A 25 2.57 -3.70 7.35
N SER A 26 2.01 -3.74 8.56
CA SER A 26 2.06 -2.60 9.49
C SER A 26 3.49 -2.24 9.90
N SER A 27 4.35 -3.24 10.11
CA SER A 27 5.75 -3.05 10.48
C SER A 27 6.59 -2.53 9.30
N ILE A 28 6.11 -2.69 8.07
CA ILE A 28 6.71 -2.09 6.88
C ILE A 28 6.40 -0.59 6.86
N ALA A 29 5.17 -0.18 7.20
CA ALA A 29 4.75 1.23 7.20
C ALA A 29 5.01 2.00 8.52
N GLY A 30 5.21 1.32 9.66
CA GLY A 30 5.42 1.95 10.97
C GLY A 30 6.85 2.45 11.22
N LYS A 31 7.05 3.38 12.16
CA LYS A 31 8.40 3.90 12.52
C LYS A 31 9.32 2.73 12.96
N ARG A 32 10.52 2.65 12.37
CA ARG A 32 11.52 1.61 12.68
C ARG A 32 12.59 2.12 13.65
N LYS A 33 13.19 1.18 14.40
CA LYS A 33 14.42 1.43 15.16
C LYS A 33 15.56 1.76 14.19
N ILE A 34 16.33 2.81 14.51
CA ILE A 34 17.53 3.23 13.79
C ILE A 34 18.51 2.05 13.73
N GLY A 35 19.01 1.69 12.54
CA GLY A 35 20.01 0.62 12.34
C GLY A 35 19.57 -0.58 11.49
N ARG A 36 18.28 -0.74 11.18
CA ARG A 36 17.83 -1.81 10.25
C ARG A 36 17.82 -1.30 8.80
N PRO A 37 18.32 -2.08 7.81
CA PRO A 37 18.25 -1.70 6.39
C PRO A 37 16.83 -1.27 6.01
N ARG A 38 16.74 -0.15 5.30
CA ARG A 38 15.47 0.46 4.90
C ARG A 38 14.90 -0.35 3.73
N ASN A 39 13.86 -1.15 3.98
CA ASN A 39 13.25 -2.00 2.96
C ASN A 39 12.74 -1.18 1.75
N THR A 40 13.15 -1.59 0.54
CA THR A 40 12.72 -1.01 -0.76
C THR A 40 11.20 -0.96 -0.89
N LEU A 41 10.52 -2.01 -0.42
CA LEU A 41 9.05 -2.12 -0.50
C LEU A 41 8.31 -0.98 0.23
N ARG A 42 8.83 -0.50 1.37
CA ARG A 42 8.22 0.63 2.09
C ARG A 42 8.29 1.90 1.26
N ARG A 43 9.48 2.23 0.73
CA ARG A 43 9.69 3.43 -0.07
C ARG A 43 8.80 3.45 -1.30
N MET A 44 8.68 2.31 -1.98
CA MET A 44 7.82 2.19 -3.15
C MET A 44 6.36 2.49 -2.79
N ILE A 45 5.84 1.87 -1.73
CA ILE A 45 4.46 2.09 -1.26
C ILE A 45 4.24 3.55 -0.83
N GLU A 46 5.15 4.12 -0.03
CA GLU A 46 5.06 5.52 0.41
C GLU A 46 5.13 6.50 -0.77
N HIS A 47 5.97 6.21 -1.77
CA HIS A 47 6.08 7.03 -2.98
C HIS A 47 4.79 6.98 -3.81
N GLU A 48 4.25 5.78 -4.05
CA GLU A 48 2.99 5.60 -4.79
C GLU A 48 1.81 6.26 -4.09
N LEU A 49 1.72 6.12 -2.76
CA LEU A 49 0.69 6.77 -1.95
C LEU A 49 0.86 8.29 -1.93
N GLY A 50 2.10 8.77 -1.92
CA GLY A 50 2.45 10.18 -2.01
C GLY A 50 1.96 10.82 -3.31
N GLN A 51 1.93 10.08 -4.43
CA GLN A 51 1.39 10.57 -5.71
C GLN A 51 -0.13 10.79 -5.67
N LEU A 52 -0.86 10.06 -4.81
CA LEU A 52 -2.28 10.29 -4.55
C LEU A 52 -2.55 11.29 -3.41
N GLY A 53 -1.51 11.76 -2.70
CA GLY A 53 -1.67 12.56 -1.49
C GLY A 53 -2.32 11.79 -0.33
N THR A 54 -2.40 10.46 -0.41
CA THR A 54 -3.02 9.61 0.61
C THR A 54 -1.99 9.03 1.55
N THR A 55 -2.34 8.87 2.82
CA THR A 55 -1.48 8.20 3.80
C THR A 55 -1.73 6.70 3.86
N TRP A 56 -0.76 5.94 4.39
CA TRP A 56 -0.92 4.50 4.64
C TRP A 56 -2.11 4.18 5.56
N ASN A 57 -2.43 5.08 6.49
CA ASN A 57 -3.52 4.87 7.43
C ASN A 57 -4.89 4.97 6.75
N GLU A 58 -5.06 5.96 5.86
CA GLU A 58 -6.26 6.11 5.03
C GLU A 58 -6.41 4.93 4.06
N THR A 59 -5.31 4.51 3.44
CA THR A 59 -5.26 3.34 2.57
C THR A 59 -5.73 2.08 3.29
N ARG A 60 -5.29 1.88 4.54
CA ARG A 60 -5.74 0.76 5.39
C ARG A 60 -7.24 0.84 5.68
N SER A 61 -7.77 2.03 5.92
CA SER A 61 -9.21 2.24 6.14
C SER A 61 -10.01 1.89 4.88
N VAL A 62 -9.58 2.37 3.72
CA VAL A 62 -10.19 2.11 2.41
C VAL A 62 -10.11 0.64 2.02
N ALA A 63 -9.06 -0.08 2.42
CA ALA A 63 -8.90 -1.50 2.12
C ALA A 63 -10.06 -2.38 2.63
N GLY A 64 -10.75 -1.96 3.69
CA GLY A 64 -11.94 -2.66 4.18
C GLY A 64 -13.10 -2.67 3.19
N ASP A 65 -13.23 -1.62 2.38
CA ASP A 65 -14.26 -1.48 1.35
C ASP A 65 -13.69 -1.93 -0.01
N ARG A 66 -14.29 -2.97 -0.60
CA ARG A 66 -13.79 -3.57 -1.85
C ARG A 66 -13.97 -2.63 -3.05
N THR A 67 -15.01 -1.81 -3.05
CA THR A 67 -15.32 -0.87 -4.14
C THR A 67 -14.38 0.32 -4.07
N LYS A 68 -14.25 0.94 -2.89
CA LYS A 68 -13.33 2.08 -2.69
C LYS A 68 -11.86 1.68 -2.91
N TRP A 69 -11.49 0.44 -2.57
CA TRP A 69 -10.16 -0.07 -2.88
C TRP A 69 -9.91 -0.21 -4.38
N ARG A 70 -10.87 -0.72 -5.15
CA ARG A 70 -10.69 -0.86 -6.61
C ARG A 70 -10.52 0.50 -7.27
N ASP A 71 -11.35 1.47 -6.91
CA ASP A 71 -11.25 2.86 -7.37
C ASP A 71 -9.86 3.45 -7.06
N MET A 72 -9.39 3.30 -5.82
CA MET A 72 -8.07 3.77 -5.42
C MET A 72 -6.94 3.12 -6.23
N VAL A 73 -7.00 1.80 -6.46
CA VAL A 73 -5.99 1.07 -7.23
C VAL A 73 -6.00 1.46 -8.71
N GLU A 74 -7.17 1.74 -9.26
CA GLU A 74 -7.33 2.23 -10.63
C GLU A 74 -6.70 3.61 -10.79
N ARG A 75 -7.03 4.55 -9.90
CA ARG A 75 -6.43 5.89 -9.85
C ARG A 75 -4.91 5.86 -9.67
N LEU A 76 -4.39 4.97 -8.81
CA LEU A 76 -2.95 4.72 -8.69
C LEU A 76 -2.34 4.24 -10.00
N CYS A 77 -3.02 3.32 -10.68
CA CYS A 77 -2.55 2.76 -11.95
C CYS A 77 -2.50 3.82 -13.05
N GLU A 78 -3.51 4.70 -13.13
CA GLU A 78 -3.54 5.81 -14.09
C GLU A 78 -2.44 6.84 -13.81
N LYS A 79 -2.26 7.26 -12.55
CA LYS A 79 -1.21 8.22 -12.17
C LYS A 79 0.20 7.71 -12.44
N LEU A 80 0.44 6.43 -12.18
CA LEU A 80 1.75 5.81 -12.40
C LEU A 80 2.05 5.59 -13.88
N LYS A 81 1.03 5.39 -14.73
CA LYS A 81 1.18 5.37 -16.20
C LYS A 81 1.42 6.76 -16.79
N ALA A 82 0.88 7.81 -16.19
CA ALA A 82 1.06 9.19 -16.65
C ALA A 82 2.43 9.79 -16.29
N GLN A 83 3.26 9.07 -15.54
CA GLN A 83 4.64 9.42 -15.17
C GLN A 83 5.70 8.65 -15.98
N GLU A 84 5.27 7.74 -16.88
CA GLU A 84 6.12 7.08 -17.87
C GLU A 84 6.24 7.90 -19.16
#